data_AF-A0A2G9M7G1-F1
#
_entry.id   AF-A0A2G9M7G1-F1
#
_cell.length_a   1.000
_cell.length_b   1.000
_cell.length_c   1.000
_cell.angle_alpha   90.00
_cell.angle_beta   90.00
_cell.angle_gamma   90.00
#
_symmetry.space_group_name_H-M   'P 1'
#
loop_
_entity.id
_entity.type
_entity.pdbx_description
1 polymer ?
#
loop_
_entity_poly.entity_id
_entity_poly.type
_entity_poly.pdbx_seq_one_letter_code
_entity_poly.pdbx_strand_id
1 'polypeptide(L)' 'MAAPTCAPEACGPKCIILVLIAILLTAGGLWMLVAGWQMQTAGFVWSQVTLWYAGGFLLWCIAKCIKMKACGKCR' A
#
# COMPACT_ATOMS: atom_id res chain seq x y z
N MET A 1 21.59 -2.75 4.40
CA MET A 1 20.77 -1.55 4.10
C MET A 1 20.18 -1.09 5.42
N ALA A 2 20.71 0.00 5.99
CA ALA A 2 20.27 0.49 7.30
C ALA A 2 18.81 0.91 7.20
N ALA A 3 17.96 0.40 8.09
CA ALA A 3 16.61 0.91 8.26
C ALA A 3 16.71 2.41 8.62
N PRO A 4 15.97 3.31 7.97
CA PRO A 4 15.97 4.71 8.36
C PRO A 4 15.42 4.81 9.79
N THR A 5 16.32 5.01 10.75
CA THR A 5 16.00 5.26 12.15
C THR A 5 15.57 6.71 12.28
N CYS A 6 14.32 7.01 11.95
CA CYS A 6 13.72 8.27 12.36
C CYS A 6 13.63 8.27 13.88
N ALA A 7 14.25 9.24 14.56
CA ALA A 7 13.97 9.45 15.98
C ALA A 7 12.45 9.67 16.11
N PRO A 8 11.72 8.85 16.89
CA PRO A 8 10.26 8.88 16.95
C PRO A 8 9.70 10.24 17.39
N GLU A 9 10.54 11.08 17.99
CA GLU A 9 10.21 12.40 18.54
C GLU A 9 10.03 13.51 17.48
N ALA A 10 10.51 13.33 16.24
CA ALA A 10 10.39 14.33 15.16
C ALA A 10 9.15 14.13 14.25
N CYS A 11 8.47 12.99 14.37
CA CYS A 11 7.29 12.66 13.59
C CYS A 11 6.03 13.22 14.27
N GLY A 12 5.65 14.46 13.95
CA GLY A 12 4.39 15.02 14.44
C GLY A 12 3.17 14.13 14.10
N PRO A 13 2.01 14.32 14.77
CA PRO A 13 0.85 13.41 14.69
C PRO A 13 0.34 13.17 13.26
N LYS A 14 0.55 14.12 12.35
CA LYS A 14 0.24 14.00 10.92
C LYS A 14 1.02 12.87 10.22
N CYS A 15 2.26 12.60 10.64
CA CYS A 15 3.08 11.54 10.07
C CYS A 15 2.57 10.14 10.46
N ILE A 16 2.15 9.97 11.72
CA ILE A 16 1.55 8.73 12.21
C ILE A 16 0.24 8.44 11.45
N ILE A 17 -0.61 9.45 11.27
CA ILE A 17 -1.85 9.31 10.50
C ILE A 17 -1.57 8.89 9.05
N LEU A 18 -0.59 9.51 8.39
CA LEU A 18 -0.22 9.15 7.02
C LEU A 18 0.39 7.74 6.91
N VAL A 19 1.16 7.31 7.90
CA VAL A 19 1.67 5.93 7.96
C VAL A 19 0.53 4.93 8.16
N LEU A 20 -0.43 5.22 9.04
CA LEU A 20 -1.62 4.38 9.23
C LEU A 20 -2.44 4.28 7.94
N ILE A 21 -2.67 5.39 7.24
CA ILE A 21 -3.34 5.41 5.94
C ILE A 21 -2.55 4.56 4.92
N ALA A 22 -1.23 4.70 4.86
CA ALA A 22 -0.40 3.88 3.98
C ALA A 22 -0.51 2.38 4.31
N ILE A 23 -0.56 2.00 5.59
CA ILE A 23 -0.75 0.60 6.02
C ILE A 23 -2.12 0.10 5.56
N LEU A 24 -3.20 0.86 5.78
CA LEU A 24 -4.55 0.48 5.36
C LEU A 24 -4.65 0.30 3.84
N LEU A 25 -4.04 1.19 3.07
CA LEU A 25 -4.02 1.10 1.61
C LEU A 25 -3.18 -0.09 1.12
N THR A 26 -2.08 -0.42 1.81
CA THR A 26 -1.27 -1.60 1.50
C THR A 26 -2.04 -2.89 1.79
N ALA A 27 -2.75 -2.95 2.92
CA ALA A 27 -3.63 -4.07 3.26
C ALA A 27 -4.79 -4.21 2.26
N GLY A 28 -5.40 -3.11 1.85
CA GLY A 28 -6.42 -3.09 0.80
C GLY A 28 -5.88 -3.55 -0.57
N GLY A 29 -4.68 -3.12 -0.94
CA GLY A 29 -4.00 -3.60 -2.15
C GLY A 29 -3.72 -5.10 -2.12
N LEU A 30 -3.25 -5.62 -0.97
CA LEU A 30 -3.03 -7.05 -0.77
C LEU A 30 -4.34 -7.84 -0.86
N TRP A 31 -5.42 -7.33 -0.27
CA TRP A 31 -6.74 -7.93 -0.39
C TRP A 31 -7.18 -8.04 -1.85
N MET A 32 -7.00 -6.99 -2.65
CA MET A 32 -7.35 -7.03 -4.07
C MET A 32 -6.53 -8.07 -4.85
N LEU A 33 -5.25 -8.24 -4.52
CA LEU A 33 -4.40 -9.29 -5.14
C LEU A 33 -4.87 -10.70 -4.75
N VAL A 34 -5.22 -10.91 -3.48
CA VAL A 34 -5.77 -12.20 -3.00
C VAL A 34 -7.13 -12.49 -3.64
N ALA A 35 -8.00 -11.48 -3.76
CA ALA A 35 -9.28 -11.61 -4.45
C ALA A 35 -9.09 -11.93 -5.94
N GLY A 36 -8.14 -11.26 -6.62
CA GLY A 36 -7.78 -11.57 -8.00
C GLY A 36 -7.28 -13.01 -8.17
N TRP A 37 -6.45 -13.49 -7.24
CA TRP A 37 -6.01 -14.88 -7.22
C TRP A 37 -7.18 -15.86 -7.04
N GLN A 38 -8.08 -15.60 -6.09
CA GLN A 38 -9.28 -16.42 -5.89
C GLN A 38 -10.15 -16.46 -7.15
N MET A 39 -10.35 -15.32 -7.81
CA MET A 39 -11.09 -15.25 -9.08
C MET A 39 -10.40 -16.02 -10.21
N GLN A 40 -9.07 -15.98 -10.26
CA GLN A 40 -8.29 -16.77 -11.21
C GLN A 40 -8.46 -18.27 -10.98
N THR A 41 -8.42 -18.71 -9.71
CA THR A 41 -8.64 -20.13 -9.35
C THR A 41 -10.08 -20.57 -9.55
N ALA A 42 -11.06 -19.66 -9.46
CA ALA A 42 -12.48 -19.93 -9.70
C ALA A 42 -12.87 -19.87 -11.19
N GLY A 43 -11.93 -19.62 -12.11
CA GLY A 43 -12.17 -19.64 -13.55
C GLY A 43 -12.89 -18.41 -14.10
N PHE A 44 -12.82 -17.27 -13.42
CA PHE A 44 -13.40 -16.01 -13.92
C PHE A 44 -12.68 -15.50 -15.18
N VAL A 45 -13.39 -14.65 -15.94
CA VAL A 45 -12.87 -14.04 -17.16
C VAL A 45 -11.61 -13.23 -16.85
N TRP A 46 -10.57 -13.43 -17.65
CA TRP A 46 -9.26 -12.81 -17.45
C TRP A 46 -9.33 -11.29 -17.30
N SER A 47 -10.19 -10.59 -18.05
CA SER A 47 -10.37 -9.13 -17.94
C SER A 47 -10.80 -8.66 -16.54
N GLN A 48 -11.62 -9.44 -15.85
CA GLN A 48 -12.00 -9.16 -14.47
C GLN A 48 -10.83 -9.41 -13.53
N VAL A 49 -10.12 -10.53 -13.71
CA VAL A 49 -8.93 -10.87 -12.93
C VAL A 49 -7.84 -9.80 -13.06
N THR A 50 -7.59 -9.27 -14.27
CA THR A 50 -6.61 -8.18 -14.46
C THR A 50 -7.03 -6.89 -13.80
N LEU A 51 -8.33 -6.56 -13.71
CA LEU A 51 -8.78 -5.37 -12.97
C LEU A 51 -8.44 -5.46 -11.48
N TRP A 52 -8.56 -6.65 -10.88
CA TRP A 52 -8.18 -6.87 -9.48
C TRP A 52 -6.67 -6.78 -9.26
N TYR A 53 -5.87 -7.38 -10.14
CA TYR A 53 -4.41 -7.27 -10.08
C TYR A 53 -3.92 -5.82 -10.31
N ALA A 54 -4.48 -5.15 -11.33
CA ALA A 54 -4.14 -3.76 -11.64
C ALA A 54 -4.58 -2.81 -10.51
N GLY A 55 -5.77 -3.01 -9.94
CA GLY A 55 -6.26 -2.26 -8.78
C GLY A 55 -5.37 -2.44 -7.56
N GLY A 56 -5.00 -3.68 -7.24
CA GLY A 56 -4.08 -3.99 -6.13
C GLY A 56 -2.70 -3.36 -6.32
N PHE A 57 -2.15 -3.42 -7.52
CA PHE A 57 -0.87 -2.78 -7.86
C PHE A 57 -0.93 -1.25 -7.78
N LEU A 58 -2.04 -0.65 -8.24
CA LEU A 58 -2.25 0.80 -8.16
C LEU A 58 -2.33 1.26 -6.69
N LEU A 59 -3.08 0.54 -5.86
CA LEU A 59 -3.18 0.78 -4.42
C LEU A 59 -1.84 0.68 -3.71
N TRP A 60 -1.02 -0.31 -4.07
CA TRP A 60 0.35 -0.40 -3.58
C TRP A 60 1.16 0.85 -3.97
N CYS A 61 1.15 1.22 -5.25
CA CYS A 61 1.87 2.40 -5.73
C CYS A 61 1.47 3.67 -4.96
N ILE A 62 0.16 3.88 -4.73
CA ILE A 62 -0.37 5.01 -3.95
C ILE A 62 0.10 4.94 -2.49
N ALA A 63 0.02 3.77 -1.85
CA ALA A 63 0.49 3.59 -0.48
C ALA A 63 1.99 3.89 -0.32
N LYS A 64 2.82 3.47 -1.30
CA LYS A 64 4.25 3.77 -1.33
C LYS A 64 4.51 5.27 -1.48
N CYS A 65 3.78 5.95 -2.37
CA CYS A 65 3.85 7.40 -2.53
C CYS A 65 3.46 8.15 -1.24
N ILE A 66 2.42 7.70 -0.54
CA ILE A 66 1.97 8.28 0.73
C ILE A 66 3.04 8.08 1.81
N LYS A 67 3.62 6.87 1.91
CA LYS A 67 4.70 6.58 2.85
C LYS A 67 5.94 7.46 2.62
N MET A 68 6.33 7.64 1.35
CA MET A 68 7.46 8.50 0.98
C MET A 68 7.17 9.99 1.27
N LYS A 69 5.93 10.46 1.07
CA LYS A 69 5.53 11.84 1.44
C LYS A 69 5.44 12.03 2.95
N ALA A 70 4.99 11.02 3.70
CA ALA A 70 4.92 11.08 5.16
C ALA A 70 6.30 11.26 5.78
N CYS A 71 7.31 10.52 5.28
CA CYS A 71 8.69 10.59 5.77
C CYS A 71 9.55 11.70 5.14
N GLY A 72 9.01 12.56 4.25
CA GLY A 72 9.79 13.61 3.59
C GLY A 72 10.36 14.69 4.53
N LYS A 73 9.93 14.73 5.80
CA LYS A 73 10.50 15.58 6.85
C LYS A 73 11.58 14.89 7.70
N CYS A 74 11.80 13.59 7.51
CA CYS A 74 12.90 12.84 8.10
C CYS A 74 13.93 12.61 6.97
N ARG A 75 14.73 13.63 6.69
CA ARG A 75 15.83 13.55 5.74
C ARG A 75 17.14 13.42 6.49
#